data_AF-A0A0C9UU65-F1
#
_entry.id   AF-A0A0C9UU65-F1
#
_cell.length_a   1.000
_cell.length_b   1.000
_cell.length_c   1.000
_cell.angle_alpha   90.00
_cell.angle_beta   90.00
_cell.angle_gamma   90.00
#
_symmetry.space_group_name_H-M   'P 1'
#
loop_
_entity.id
_entity.type
_entity.pdbx_description
1 polymer ?
#
loop_
_entity_poly.entity_id
_entity_poly.type
_entity_poly.pdbx_seq_one_letter_code
_entity_poly.pdbx_strand_id
1 'polypeptide(L)'
;MRPGFNSLLAIWKSRNVITNVRKRNAWGLQLGEFEYRGVGNVSSRFNHSCAPNVSFQFDPPTLSFQTRAVRNIHQGEELFVAYEDLIGTKAERQGRLHPWGFICACPTCQNATAISDRFRKRLPDVVKQLLTEHARWLEGSSQPSSSIMGKLSKLLRKWIPSASNSSNIPAHISEALRCYEMMLHEGMEITSQFGQILIILTEYYLTKLDTPNLMKYLPVVERYYRMKDIPLPPHYERWRETVKKYEQLYKAHYSAKPSQKRYRGGNNHS
;
A
#
# COMPACT_ATOMS: atom_id res chain seq x y z
N MET A 1 14.75 -5.10 29.87
CA MET A 1 13.47 -4.68 29.25
C MET A 1 13.24 -3.22 29.60
N ARG A 2 13.06 -2.33 28.62
CA ARG A 2 12.74 -0.91 28.88
C ARG A 2 11.24 -0.78 29.20
N PRO A 3 10.81 0.07 30.13
CA PRO A 3 9.39 0.24 30.47
C PRO A 3 8.64 0.81 29.26
N GLY A 4 7.41 0.31 29.05
CA GLY A 4 6.53 0.72 27.96
C GLY A 4 6.27 2.23 27.97
N PHE A 5 6.47 2.85 26.80
CA PHE A 5 6.07 4.22 26.54
C PHE A 5 4.54 4.27 26.44
N ASN A 6 3.87 4.62 27.54
CA ASN A 6 2.43 4.91 27.54
C ASN A 6 2.19 6.22 26.74
N SER A 7 1.60 6.12 25.55
CA SER A 7 1.44 7.23 24.59
C SER A 7 0.09 7.96 24.66
N LEU A 8 -0.72 7.70 25.69
CA LEU A 8 -2.06 8.27 25.84
C LEU A 8 -2.06 9.35 26.93
N LEU A 9 -2.28 10.62 26.55
CA LEU A 9 -2.23 11.75 27.49
C LEU A 9 -3.53 11.87 28.31
N ALA A 10 -4.69 11.64 27.68
CA ALA A 10 -6.00 11.59 28.34
C ALA A 10 -7.08 11.00 27.42
N ILE A 11 -8.04 10.26 27.99
CA ILE A 11 -9.34 9.88 27.40
C ILE A 11 -10.43 10.49 28.29
N TRP A 12 -11.43 11.15 27.70
CA TRP A 12 -12.53 11.76 28.47
C TRP A 12 -13.88 11.56 27.81
N LYS A 13 -14.92 11.49 28.65
CA LYS A 13 -16.33 11.61 28.26
C LYS A 13 -16.68 13.10 28.32
N SER A 14 -16.80 13.74 27.15
CA SER A 14 -17.09 15.19 26.91
C SER A 14 -17.82 15.91 28.06
N ARG A 15 -17.30 16.98 28.67
CA ARG A 15 -17.25 18.40 28.20
C ARG A 15 -16.24 19.20 29.08
N ASN A 16 -15.49 20.14 28.48
CA ASN A 16 -14.80 21.28 29.15
C ASN A 16 -13.31 21.21 29.56
N VAL A 17 -12.35 20.85 28.67
CA VAL A 17 -10.94 21.33 28.80
C VAL A 17 -10.33 21.69 27.43
N ILE A 18 -9.82 22.93 27.31
CA ILE A 18 -9.06 23.61 26.23
C ILE A 18 -9.52 23.31 24.78
N THR A 19 -10.45 24.13 24.30
CA THR A 19 -11.08 24.02 22.96
C THR A 19 -10.08 23.94 21.79
N ASN A 20 -8.98 24.68 21.83
CA ASN A 20 -8.03 24.75 20.71
C ASN A 20 -7.10 23.54 20.63
N VAL A 21 -6.58 23.05 21.77
CA VAL A 21 -5.77 21.82 21.81
C VAL A 21 -6.60 20.65 21.32
N ARG A 22 -7.86 20.54 21.77
CA ARG A 22 -8.79 19.52 21.26
C ARG A 22 -9.03 19.65 19.76
N LYS A 23 -9.36 20.84 19.26
CA LYS A 23 -9.71 21.05 17.84
C LYS A 23 -8.61 20.61 16.86
N ARG A 24 -7.33 20.71 17.26
CA ARG A 24 -6.18 20.47 16.38
C ARG A 24 -5.36 19.23 16.71
N ASN A 25 -5.64 18.55 17.82
CA ASN A 25 -4.83 17.40 18.24
C ASN A 25 -5.67 16.18 18.61
N ALA A 26 -7.00 16.33 18.69
CA ALA A 26 -7.86 15.22 19.07
C ALA A 26 -8.23 14.36 17.87
N TRP A 27 -7.94 13.07 17.97
CA TRP A 27 -8.32 12.07 17.00
C TRP A 27 -9.57 11.33 17.47
N GLY A 28 -10.43 10.94 16.53
CA GLY A 28 -11.55 10.04 16.80
C GLY A 28 -11.03 8.66 17.16
N LEU A 29 -11.56 8.08 18.25
CA LEU A 29 -11.25 6.73 18.70
C LEU A 29 -12.55 5.95 18.77
N GLN A 30 -12.60 4.77 18.14
CA GLN A 30 -13.74 3.87 18.30
C GLN A 30 -13.40 2.83 19.38
N LEU A 31 -14.24 2.73 20.41
CA LEU A 31 -14.11 1.72 21.48
C LEU A 31 -15.49 1.08 21.70
N GLY A 32 -15.66 -0.13 21.18
CA GLY A 32 -16.98 -0.78 21.12
C GLY A 32 -17.95 0.06 20.29
N GLU A 33 -19.14 0.33 20.84
CA GLU A 33 -20.18 1.14 20.19
C GLU A 33 -19.97 2.66 20.36
N PHE A 34 -18.97 3.08 21.14
CA PHE A 34 -18.79 4.48 21.51
C PHE A 34 -17.64 5.14 20.75
N GLU A 35 -17.89 6.38 20.31
CA GLU A 35 -16.86 7.28 19.77
C GLU A 35 -16.28 8.14 20.90
N TYR A 36 -14.97 8.11 21.04
CA TYR A 36 -14.18 8.94 21.95
C TYR A 36 -13.27 9.88 21.17
N ARG A 37 -12.67 10.81 21.90
CA ARG A 37 -11.61 11.68 21.40
C ARG A 37 -10.40 11.53 22.31
N GLY A 38 -9.23 11.37 21.72
CA GLY A 38 -7.97 11.30 22.45
C GLY A 38 -6.89 12.18 21.84
N VAL A 39 -5.97 12.61 22.68
CA VAL A 39 -4.80 13.41 22.29
C VAL A 39 -3.55 12.61 22.62
N GLY A 40 -2.70 12.40 21.62
CA GLY A 40 -1.40 11.74 21.80
C GLY A 40 -0.28 12.78 21.83
N ASN A 41 0.55 12.78 22.87
CA ASN A 41 1.63 13.76 23.04
C ASN A 41 2.64 13.70 21.88
N VAL A 42 3.03 12.49 21.46
CA VAL A 42 3.97 12.30 20.35
C VAL A 42 3.29 12.53 19.01
N SER A 43 2.09 11.99 18.82
CA SER A 43 1.40 12.04 17.53
C SER A 43 0.92 13.42 17.12
N SER A 44 0.66 14.29 18.10
CA SER A 44 0.31 15.70 17.87
C SER A 44 1.42 16.50 17.20
N ARG A 45 2.64 15.94 17.09
CA ARG A 45 3.80 16.58 16.44
C ARG A 45 3.88 16.31 14.94
N PHE A 46 3.12 15.34 14.42
CA PHE A 46 3.14 15.03 12.99
C PHE A 46 2.39 16.08 12.20
N ASN A 47 3.05 16.68 11.22
CA ASN A 47 2.44 17.62 10.29
C ASN A 47 1.61 16.89 9.22
N HIS A 48 0.78 17.67 8.53
CA HIS A 48 -0.02 17.17 7.42
C HIS A 48 0.75 17.15 6.09
N SER A 49 0.52 16.09 5.30
CA SER A 49 0.75 16.11 3.86
C SER A 49 -0.40 15.42 3.13
N CYS A 50 -0.78 15.90 1.95
CA CYS A 50 -1.68 15.18 1.03
C CYS A 50 -1.02 13.96 0.35
N ALA A 51 0.28 13.77 0.60
CA ALA A 51 1.08 12.60 0.27
C ALA A 51 1.84 12.13 1.54
N PRO A 52 1.12 11.55 2.53
CA PRO A 52 1.73 11.17 3.80
C PRO A 52 2.65 9.95 3.64
N ASN A 53 3.66 9.85 4.49
CA ASN A 53 4.60 8.71 4.52
C ASN A 53 4.37 7.79 5.73
N VAL A 54 3.50 8.17 6.66
CA VAL A 54 3.05 7.33 7.77
C VAL A 54 1.53 7.31 7.88
N SER A 55 0.99 6.16 8.29
CA SER A 55 -0.38 6.02 8.74
C SER A 55 -0.47 6.24 10.23
N PHE A 56 -1.58 6.83 10.66
CA PHE A 56 -1.89 7.08 12.05
C PHE A 56 -3.26 6.49 12.38
N GLN A 57 -3.31 5.59 13.37
CA GLN A 57 -4.55 4.96 13.80
C GLN A 57 -4.55 4.70 15.30
N PHE A 58 -5.73 4.66 15.91
CA PHE A 58 -5.89 4.15 17.26
C PHE A 58 -6.09 2.64 17.22
N ASP A 59 -5.41 1.93 18.12
CA ASP A 59 -5.49 0.49 18.27
C ASP A 59 -6.24 0.14 19.56
N PRO A 60 -7.52 -0.26 19.47
CA PRO A 60 -8.34 -0.59 20.63
C PRO A 60 -7.76 -1.69 21.55
N PRO A 61 -7.22 -2.82 21.03
CA PRO A 61 -6.66 -3.87 21.87
C PRO A 61 -5.51 -3.42 22.79
N THR A 62 -4.64 -2.52 22.30
CA THR A 62 -3.51 -2.00 23.09
C THR A 62 -3.78 -0.63 23.72
N LEU A 63 -4.95 -0.04 23.47
CA LEU A 63 -5.33 1.32 23.89
C LEU A 63 -4.28 2.37 23.53
N SER A 64 -3.67 2.25 22.35
CA SER A 64 -2.54 3.09 21.96
C SER A 64 -2.71 3.69 20.57
N PHE A 65 -2.08 4.84 20.34
CA PHE A 65 -1.93 5.37 18.99
C PHE A 65 -0.77 4.68 18.28
N GLN A 66 -1.06 4.08 17.13
CA GLN A 66 -0.11 3.37 16.29
C GLN A 66 0.24 4.22 15.07
N THR A 67 1.54 4.41 14.85
CA THR A 67 2.08 5.08 13.66
C THR A 67 2.90 4.06 12.88
N ARG A 68 2.61 3.89 11.58
CA ARG A 68 3.28 2.89 10.74
C ARG A 68 3.71 3.52 9.43
N ALA A 69 4.94 3.26 8.98
CA ALA A 69 5.40 3.71 7.67
C ALA A 69 4.59 3.05 6.55
N VAL A 70 4.12 3.84 5.58
CA VAL A 70 3.41 3.32 4.39
C VAL A 70 4.34 3.11 3.21
N ARG A 71 5.45 3.84 3.17
CA ARG A 71 6.52 3.75 2.18
C ARG A 71 7.89 3.78 2.85
N ASN A 72 8.96 3.64 2.07
CA ASN A 72 10.31 3.80 2.62
C ASN A 72 10.51 5.26 3.05
N ILE A 73 11.16 5.47 4.18
CA ILE A 73 11.41 6.79 4.77
C ILE A 73 12.91 6.92 4.97
N HIS A 74 13.50 7.96 4.39
CA HIS A 74 14.94 8.18 4.49
C HIS A 74 15.30 8.85 5.83
N GLN A 75 16.54 8.67 6.29
CA GLN A 75 17.02 9.34 7.49
C GLN A 75 16.93 10.86 7.31
N GLY A 76 16.31 11.54 8.28
CA GLY A 76 16.09 12.99 8.23
C GLY A 76 14.83 13.41 7.47
N GLU A 77 14.11 12.49 6.82
CA GLU A 77 12.81 12.78 6.21
C GLU A 77 11.76 13.01 7.31
N GLU A 78 10.99 14.09 7.20
CA GLU A 78 9.90 14.40 8.13
C GLU A 78 8.75 13.39 7.99
N LEU A 79 8.13 13.05 9.12
CA LEU A 79 6.98 12.15 9.16
C LEU A 79 5.68 12.94 9.01
N PHE A 80 4.91 12.64 7.96
CA PHE A 80 3.65 13.29 7.64
C PHE A 80 2.48 12.31 7.72
N VAL A 81 1.37 12.78 8.31
CA VAL A 81 0.09 12.10 8.36
C VAL A 81 -0.95 12.80 7.48
N ALA A 82 -2.04 12.10 7.15
CA ALA A 82 -3.22 12.73 6.57
C ALA A 82 -4.15 13.19 7.70
N TYR A 83 -4.43 14.49 7.80
CA TYR A 83 -5.43 15.02 8.73
C TYR A 83 -6.86 14.85 8.21
N GLU A 84 -6.99 14.75 6.89
CA GLU A 84 -8.25 14.71 6.17
C GLU A 84 -8.20 13.63 5.09
N ASP A 85 -9.36 13.31 4.52
CA ASP A 85 -9.43 12.43 3.36
C ASP A 85 -8.57 12.98 2.20
N LEU A 86 -7.80 12.09 1.57
CA LEU A 86 -6.93 12.38 0.43
C LEU A 86 -7.67 12.39 -0.91
N ILE A 87 -8.92 11.92 -0.93
CA ILE A 87 -9.80 11.89 -2.11
C ILE A 87 -10.37 13.28 -2.42
N GLY A 88 -10.46 13.62 -3.70
CA GLY A 88 -10.94 14.91 -4.17
C GLY A 88 -9.83 15.87 -4.62
N THR A 89 -10.26 16.96 -5.23
CA THR A 89 -9.42 18.02 -5.82
C THR A 89 -8.60 18.77 -4.78
N LYS A 90 -7.56 19.49 -5.21
CA LYS A 90 -6.79 20.39 -4.33
C LYS A 90 -7.70 21.35 -3.59
N ALA A 91 -8.66 21.96 -4.28
CA ALA A 91 -9.59 22.92 -3.66
C ALA A 91 -10.44 22.26 -2.55
N GLU A 92 -10.99 21.08 -2.79
CA GLU A 92 -11.77 20.32 -1.80
C GLU A 92 -10.90 19.92 -0.58
N ARG A 93 -9.65 19.46 -0.81
CA ARG A 93 -8.71 19.13 0.26
C ARG A 93 -8.32 20.35 1.10
N GLN A 94 -8.02 21.49 0.46
CA GLN A 94 -7.72 22.75 1.17
C GLN A 94 -8.94 23.25 1.95
N GLY A 95 -10.14 23.11 1.41
CA GLY A 95 -11.38 23.43 2.10
C GLY A 95 -11.55 22.62 3.39
N ARG A 96 -11.27 21.31 3.35
CA ARG A 96 -11.28 20.46 4.57
C ARG A 96 -10.17 20.82 5.55
N LEU A 97 -9.03 21.30 5.07
CA LEU A 97 -7.92 21.73 5.94
C LEU A 97 -8.09 23.13 6.52
N HIS A 98 -9.01 23.95 5.99
CA HIS A 98 -9.22 25.32 6.46
C HIS A 98 -9.38 25.46 8.00
N PRO A 99 -10.13 24.59 8.70
CA PRO A 99 -10.27 24.66 10.17
C PRO A 99 -8.96 24.46 10.94
N TRP A 100 -7.95 23.85 10.31
CA TRP A 100 -6.63 23.62 10.91
C TRP A 100 -5.77 24.90 10.95
N GLY A 101 -6.16 25.93 10.19
CA GLY A 101 -5.51 27.25 10.23
C GLY A 101 -4.20 27.33 9.45
N PHE A 102 -4.00 26.47 8.45
CA PHE A 102 -2.87 26.54 7.52
C PHE A 102 -3.32 26.22 6.09
N ILE A 103 -2.49 26.61 5.10
CA ILE A 103 -2.66 26.22 3.70
C ILE A 103 -1.66 25.12 3.41
N CYS A 104 -2.12 23.96 2.93
CA CYS A 104 -1.22 22.84 2.64
C CYS A 104 -0.36 23.16 1.42
N ALA A 105 0.95 23.18 1.61
CA ALA A 105 1.95 23.45 0.57
C ALA A 105 2.79 22.21 0.23
N CYS A 106 2.28 21.00 0.49
CA CYS A 106 3.01 19.77 0.14
C CYS A 106 3.17 19.65 -1.39
N PRO A 107 4.11 18.82 -1.89
CA PRO A 107 4.39 18.68 -3.32
C PRO A 107 3.13 18.35 -4.16
N THR A 108 2.24 17.51 -3.64
CA THR A 108 0.95 17.20 -4.27
C THR A 108 0.06 18.42 -4.48
N CYS A 109 0.01 19.32 -3.50
CA CYS A 109 -0.80 20.54 -3.59
C CYS A 109 -0.11 21.60 -4.45
N GLN A 110 1.22 21.68 -4.43
CA GLN A 110 1.97 22.61 -5.28
C GLN A 110 1.88 22.23 -6.76
N ASN A 111 2.01 20.93 -7.06
CA ASN A 111 2.03 20.39 -8.42
C ASN A 111 0.65 19.92 -8.92
N ALA A 112 -0.44 20.30 -8.23
CA ALA A 112 -1.78 19.89 -8.63
C ALA A 112 -2.13 20.45 -10.02
N THR A 113 -2.63 19.58 -10.88
CA THR A 113 -3.13 19.88 -12.22
C THR A 113 -4.59 19.49 -12.35
N ALA A 114 -5.26 19.91 -13.43
CA ALA A 114 -6.60 19.43 -13.73
C ALA A 114 -6.67 17.90 -13.88
N ILE A 115 -5.58 17.26 -14.34
CA ILE A 115 -5.48 15.81 -14.48
C ILE A 115 -5.41 15.14 -13.12
N SER A 116 -4.53 15.60 -12.21
CA SER A 116 -4.42 15.03 -10.86
C SER A 116 -5.70 15.23 -10.05
N ASP A 117 -6.34 16.40 -10.18
CA ASP A 117 -7.58 16.70 -9.48
C ASP A 117 -8.74 15.84 -9.99
N ARG A 118 -8.87 15.67 -11.31
CA ARG A 118 -9.86 14.77 -11.90
C ARG A 118 -9.62 13.32 -11.49
N PHE A 119 -8.36 12.89 -11.46
CA PHE A 119 -7.98 11.55 -11.02
C PHE A 119 -8.42 11.30 -9.57
N ARG A 120 -7.98 12.14 -8.63
CA ARG A 120 -8.33 12.00 -7.20
C ARG A 120 -9.83 12.03 -6.97
N LYS A 121 -10.57 12.88 -7.69
CA LYS A 121 -12.02 13.00 -7.56
C LYS A 121 -12.76 11.76 -8.04
N ARG A 122 -12.31 11.14 -9.15
CA ARG A 122 -12.97 9.97 -9.75
C ARG A 122 -12.46 8.64 -9.22
N LEU A 123 -11.32 8.62 -8.53
CA LEU A 123 -10.66 7.40 -8.09
C LEU A 123 -11.59 6.42 -7.35
N PRO A 124 -12.45 6.83 -6.39
CA PRO A 124 -13.35 5.90 -5.72
C PRO A 124 -14.29 5.17 -6.68
N ASP A 125 -14.89 5.89 -7.64
CA ASP A 125 -15.81 5.33 -8.62
C ASP A 125 -15.10 4.38 -9.58
N VAL A 126 -13.90 4.77 -10.03
CA VAL A 126 -13.06 3.94 -10.90
C VAL A 126 -12.69 2.65 -10.18
N VAL A 127 -12.19 2.71 -8.94
CA VAL A 127 -11.80 1.52 -8.18
C VAL A 127 -13.00 0.60 -7.91
N LYS A 128 -14.18 1.17 -7.60
CA LYS A 128 -15.42 0.39 -7.45
C LYS A 128 -15.78 -0.36 -8.73
N GLN A 129 -15.66 0.29 -9.88
CA GLN A 129 -15.89 -0.35 -11.18
C GLN A 129 -14.88 -1.47 -11.42
N LEU A 130 -13.59 -1.21 -11.19
CA LEU A 130 -12.52 -2.19 -11.38
C LEU A 130 -12.70 -3.43 -10.50
N LEU A 131 -13.11 -3.26 -9.23
CA LEU A 131 -13.42 -4.39 -8.34
C LEU A 131 -14.57 -5.24 -8.88
N THR A 132 -15.60 -4.61 -9.43
CA THR A 132 -16.76 -5.30 -10.01
C THR A 132 -16.36 -6.09 -11.26
N GLU A 133 -15.56 -5.48 -12.14
CA GLU A 133 -15.04 -6.12 -13.35
C GLU A 133 -14.09 -7.28 -13.00
N HIS A 134 -13.22 -7.09 -12.02
CA HIS A 134 -12.29 -8.10 -11.54
C HIS A 134 -13.01 -9.30 -10.91
N ALA A 135 -14.05 -9.08 -10.11
CA ALA A 135 -14.86 -10.16 -9.55
C ALA A 135 -15.52 -11.03 -10.64
N ARG A 136 -16.14 -10.39 -11.65
CA ARG A 136 -16.71 -11.12 -12.81
C ARG A 136 -15.65 -11.88 -13.59
N TRP A 137 -14.47 -11.27 -13.75
CA TRP A 137 -13.34 -11.93 -14.39
C TRP A 137 -12.89 -13.17 -13.61
N LEU A 138 -12.83 -13.11 -12.27
CA LEU A 138 -12.51 -14.29 -11.44
C LEU A 138 -13.56 -15.39 -11.52
N GLU A 139 -14.84 -15.06 -11.66
CA GLU A 139 -15.94 -16.04 -11.83
C GLU A 139 -15.86 -16.75 -13.19
N GLY A 140 -15.54 -16.02 -14.26
CA GLY A 140 -15.40 -16.57 -15.62
C GLY A 140 -14.02 -17.20 -15.90
N SER A 141 -13.00 -16.84 -15.13
CA SER A 141 -11.69 -17.48 -15.16
C SER A 141 -11.81 -18.82 -14.45
N SER A 142 -11.52 -19.94 -15.13
CA SER A 142 -11.34 -21.21 -14.42
C SER A 142 -10.31 -20.98 -13.31
N GLN A 143 -10.76 -20.97 -12.05
CA GLN A 143 -9.85 -20.82 -10.92
C GLN A 143 -8.72 -21.85 -11.05
N PRO A 144 -7.52 -21.57 -10.53
CA PRO A 144 -6.48 -22.57 -10.49
C PRO A 144 -6.96 -23.81 -9.76
N SER A 145 -7.30 -24.87 -10.50
CA SER A 145 -7.63 -26.15 -9.89
C SER A 145 -6.40 -26.65 -9.14
N SER A 146 -6.58 -27.60 -8.22
CA SER A 146 -5.48 -28.37 -7.61
C SER A 146 -4.52 -28.98 -8.65
N SER A 147 -4.94 -29.10 -9.92
CA SER A 147 -4.12 -29.51 -11.05
C SER A 147 -3.16 -28.42 -11.57
N ILE A 148 -3.38 -27.12 -11.30
CA ILE A 148 -2.41 -26.05 -11.59
C ILE A 148 -1.16 -26.18 -10.72
N MET A 149 -1.28 -26.62 -9.46
CA MET A 149 -0.11 -27.00 -8.64
C MET A 149 0.65 -28.18 -9.25
N GLY A 150 -0.06 -29.15 -9.81
CA GLY A 150 0.52 -30.24 -10.61
C GLY A 150 1.19 -29.76 -11.90
N LYS A 151 0.61 -28.75 -12.58
CA LYS A 151 1.17 -28.10 -13.77
C LYS A 151 2.39 -27.23 -13.43
N LEU A 152 2.44 -26.57 -12.27
CA LEU A 152 3.62 -25.85 -11.76
C LEU A 152 4.82 -26.78 -11.65
N SER A 153 4.63 -28.02 -11.15
CA SER A 153 5.69 -29.03 -11.06
C SER A 153 6.21 -29.53 -12.43
N LYS A 154 5.39 -29.42 -13.48
CA LYS A 154 5.71 -29.79 -14.87
C LYS A 154 6.28 -28.61 -15.67
N LEU A 155 5.77 -27.40 -15.47
CA LEU A 155 6.23 -26.16 -16.10
C LEU A 155 7.61 -25.74 -15.58
N LEU A 156 7.91 -25.98 -14.30
CA LEU A 156 9.25 -25.77 -13.74
C LEU A 156 10.34 -26.69 -14.38
N ARG A 157 9.95 -27.78 -15.05
CA ARG A 157 10.88 -28.65 -15.80
C ARG A 157 11.10 -28.19 -17.25
N LYS A 158 10.17 -27.42 -17.82
CA LYS A 158 10.29 -26.79 -19.14
C LYS A 158 10.53 -25.29 -18.94
N TRP A 159 11.73 -24.98 -18.49
CA TRP A 159 12.24 -23.62 -18.38
C TRP A 159 12.27 -22.98 -19.79
N ILE A 160 11.42 -21.97 -20.03
CA ILE A 160 11.51 -21.10 -21.20
C ILE A 160 11.83 -19.69 -20.69
N PRO A 161 13.06 -19.18 -20.92
CA PRO A 161 13.39 -17.78 -20.71
C PRO A 161 12.88 -16.94 -21.89
N SER A 162 11.57 -16.80 -22.02
CA SER A 162 10.92 -15.82 -22.89
C SER A 162 9.44 -15.72 -22.55
N ALA A 163 9.12 -15.02 -21.45
CA ALA A 163 7.76 -14.55 -21.20
C ALA A 163 7.66 -13.04 -21.49
N SER A 164 8.29 -12.58 -22.56
CA SER A 164 7.71 -11.49 -23.35
C SER A 164 6.72 -12.12 -24.33
N ASN A 165 5.52 -12.42 -23.84
CA ASN A 165 4.36 -12.44 -24.71
C ASN A 165 3.25 -11.73 -23.95
N SER A 166 3.14 -10.43 -24.25
CA SER A 166 2.00 -9.56 -23.99
C SER A 166 0.75 -10.20 -24.59
N SER A 167 0.20 -11.18 -23.90
CA SER A 167 -1.05 -11.83 -24.27
C SER A 167 -2.17 -11.05 -23.59
N ASN A 168 -2.75 -10.11 -24.35
CA ASN A 168 -3.95 -9.31 -24.09
C ASN A 168 -4.30 -9.13 -22.60
N ILE A 169 -3.63 -8.17 -21.93
CA ILE A 169 -3.96 -7.79 -20.56
C ILE A 169 -5.42 -7.31 -20.56
N PRO A 170 -6.31 -7.87 -19.71
CA PRO A 170 -7.70 -7.41 -19.65
C PRO A 170 -7.77 -5.90 -19.39
N ALA A 171 -8.73 -5.21 -20.01
CA ALA A 171 -8.84 -3.76 -19.92
C ALA A 171 -8.86 -3.24 -18.47
N HIS A 172 -9.58 -3.92 -17.57
CA HIS A 172 -9.64 -3.57 -16.15
C HIS A 172 -8.29 -3.72 -15.43
N ILE A 173 -7.45 -4.69 -15.83
CA ILE A 173 -6.10 -4.85 -15.27
C ILE A 173 -5.17 -3.76 -15.78
N SER A 174 -5.24 -3.41 -17.07
CA SER A 174 -4.50 -2.29 -17.64
C SER A 174 -4.85 -0.98 -16.95
N GLU A 175 -6.13 -0.75 -16.67
CA GLU A 175 -6.60 0.43 -15.95
C GLU A 175 -6.21 0.40 -14.46
N ALA A 176 -6.19 -0.77 -13.82
CA ALA A 176 -5.68 -0.92 -12.45
C ALA A 176 -4.18 -0.60 -12.36
N LEU A 177 -3.37 -0.99 -13.35
CA LEU A 177 -1.95 -0.63 -13.43
C LEU A 177 -1.77 0.89 -13.58
N ARG A 178 -2.56 1.51 -14.46
CA ARG A 178 -2.57 2.97 -14.65
C ARG A 178 -2.93 3.69 -13.35
N CYS A 179 -3.95 3.20 -12.63
CA CYS A 179 -4.33 3.74 -11.33
C CYS A 179 -3.19 3.58 -10.32
N TYR A 180 -2.58 2.40 -10.22
CA TYR A 180 -1.45 2.15 -9.30
C TYR A 180 -0.31 3.17 -9.50
N GLU A 181 0.13 3.38 -10.75
CA GLU A 181 1.20 4.32 -11.08
C GLU A 181 0.82 5.77 -10.73
N MET A 182 -0.40 6.18 -11.07
CA MET A 182 -0.90 7.51 -10.71
C MET A 182 -0.99 7.68 -9.20
N MET A 183 -1.45 6.68 -8.45
CA MET A 183 -1.55 6.75 -6.99
C MET A 183 -0.18 6.85 -6.32
N LEU A 184 0.85 6.17 -6.84
CA LEU A 184 2.23 6.33 -6.36
C LEU A 184 2.75 7.74 -6.61
N HIS A 185 2.55 8.28 -7.82
CA HIS A 185 2.93 9.64 -8.16
C HIS A 185 2.24 10.67 -7.26
N GLU A 186 0.98 10.42 -6.95
CA GLU A 186 0.15 11.27 -6.09
C GLU A 186 0.40 11.05 -4.58
N GLY A 187 1.17 10.04 -4.18
CA GLY A 187 1.44 9.73 -2.77
C GLY A 187 0.21 9.24 -1.99
N MET A 188 -0.61 8.38 -2.60
CA MET A 188 -1.89 7.93 -2.06
C MET A 188 -1.84 6.54 -1.40
N GLU A 189 -0.65 6.05 -1.01
CA GLU A 189 -0.43 4.66 -0.57
C GLU A 189 -1.20 4.26 0.71
N ILE A 190 -1.61 5.24 1.52
CA ILE A 190 -2.39 5.02 2.75
C ILE A 190 -3.89 4.76 2.50
N THR A 191 -4.38 5.15 1.32
CA THR A 191 -5.82 5.10 0.99
C THR A 191 -6.32 3.67 0.84
N SER A 192 -7.61 3.44 1.09
CA SER A 192 -8.22 2.13 0.85
C SER A 192 -8.21 1.74 -0.62
N GLN A 193 -8.34 2.72 -1.51
CA GLN A 193 -8.27 2.55 -2.95
C GLN A 193 -6.93 1.95 -3.40
N PHE A 194 -5.82 2.36 -2.76
CA PHE A 194 -4.50 1.83 -3.10
C PHE A 194 -4.42 0.34 -2.79
N GLY A 195 -4.90 -0.07 -1.62
CA GLY A 195 -4.98 -1.47 -1.23
C GLY A 195 -5.87 -2.28 -2.17
N GLN A 196 -7.01 -1.75 -2.57
CA GLN A 196 -7.93 -2.41 -3.52
C GLN A 196 -7.30 -2.63 -4.89
N ILE A 197 -6.59 -1.63 -5.43
CA ILE A 197 -5.83 -1.77 -6.66
C ILE A 197 -4.73 -2.84 -6.53
N LEU A 198 -3.99 -2.83 -5.43
CA LEU A 198 -2.96 -3.84 -5.18
C LEU A 198 -3.51 -5.26 -5.12
N ILE A 199 -4.71 -5.45 -4.54
CA ILE A 199 -5.40 -6.74 -4.49
C ILE A 199 -5.72 -7.22 -5.91
N ILE A 200 -6.32 -6.38 -6.75
CA ILE A 200 -6.63 -6.69 -8.16
C ILE A 200 -5.37 -7.13 -8.91
N LEU A 201 -4.30 -6.34 -8.82
CA LEU A 201 -3.04 -6.63 -9.51
C LEU A 201 -2.42 -7.92 -9.00
N THR A 202 -2.42 -8.13 -7.69
CA THR A 202 -1.84 -9.34 -7.09
C THR A 202 -2.60 -10.57 -7.53
N GLU A 203 -3.93 -10.57 -7.43
CA GLU A 203 -4.75 -11.69 -7.88
C GLU A 203 -4.57 -12.00 -9.37
N TYR A 204 -4.48 -10.98 -10.22
CA TYR A 204 -4.18 -11.18 -11.63
C TYR A 204 -2.82 -11.87 -11.85
N TYR A 205 -1.74 -11.32 -11.31
CA TYR A 205 -0.41 -11.91 -11.50
C TYR A 205 -0.28 -13.29 -10.84
N LEU A 206 -1.07 -13.56 -9.79
CA LEU A 206 -1.20 -14.89 -9.20
C LEU A 206 -1.78 -15.89 -10.21
N THR A 207 -2.83 -15.52 -10.96
CA THR A 207 -3.38 -16.42 -12.00
C THR A 207 -2.40 -16.69 -13.15
N LYS A 208 -1.48 -15.76 -13.42
CA LYS A 208 -0.48 -15.86 -14.50
C LYS A 208 0.82 -16.54 -14.07
N LEU A 209 1.01 -16.81 -12.77
CA LEU A 209 2.28 -17.28 -12.20
C LEU A 209 3.46 -16.36 -12.53
N ASP A 210 3.20 -15.06 -12.69
CA ASP A 210 4.21 -14.06 -13.08
C ASP A 210 4.99 -13.61 -11.84
N THR A 211 6.06 -14.34 -11.55
CA THR A 211 6.77 -14.16 -10.28
C THR A 211 7.48 -12.81 -10.14
N PRO A 212 8.15 -12.25 -11.16
CA PRO A 212 8.72 -10.91 -11.08
C PRO A 212 7.70 -9.84 -10.67
N ASN A 213 6.50 -9.87 -11.27
CA ASN A 213 5.45 -8.92 -10.91
C ASN A 213 4.85 -9.22 -9.53
N LEU A 214 4.67 -10.48 -9.15
CA LEU A 214 4.24 -10.84 -7.80
C LEU A 214 5.17 -10.32 -6.71
N MET A 215 6.49 -10.42 -6.91
CA MET A 215 7.49 -9.91 -5.97
C MET A 215 7.43 -8.38 -5.81
N LYS A 216 6.90 -7.66 -6.81
CA LYS A 216 6.68 -6.21 -6.75
C LYS A 216 5.47 -5.87 -5.86
N TYR A 217 4.35 -6.59 -5.99
CA TYR A 217 3.08 -6.20 -5.35
C TYR A 217 2.84 -6.88 -4.00
N LEU A 218 3.24 -8.14 -3.83
CA LEU A 218 2.93 -8.93 -2.64
C LEU A 218 3.44 -8.30 -1.34
N PRO A 219 4.70 -7.83 -1.22
CA PRO A 219 5.15 -7.19 0.02
C PRO A 219 4.36 -5.92 0.36
N VAL A 220 3.85 -5.22 -0.65
CA VAL A 220 3.06 -4.00 -0.48
C VAL A 220 1.63 -4.35 -0.02
N VAL A 221 1.03 -5.41 -0.56
CA VAL A 221 -0.26 -5.94 -0.08
C VAL A 221 -0.14 -6.39 1.37
N GLU A 222 0.87 -7.18 1.72
CA GLU A 222 1.06 -7.64 3.09
C GLU A 222 1.27 -6.48 4.07
N ARG A 223 2.00 -5.45 3.64
CA ARG A 223 2.14 -4.20 4.40
C ARG A 223 0.79 -3.51 4.57
N TYR A 224 -0.01 -3.41 3.52
CA TYR A 224 -1.34 -2.79 3.57
C TYR A 224 -2.26 -3.51 4.57
N TYR A 225 -2.38 -4.84 4.49
CA TYR A 225 -3.21 -5.62 5.42
C TYR A 225 -2.73 -5.50 6.87
N ARG A 226 -1.41 -5.58 7.09
CA ARG A 226 -0.81 -5.37 8.42
C ARG A 226 -1.06 -3.96 8.95
N MET A 227 -0.97 -2.95 8.09
CA MET A 227 -1.24 -1.57 8.46
C MET A 227 -2.69 -1.41 8.91
N LYS A 228 -3.65 -1.99 8.17
CA LYS A 228 -5.07 -1.90 8.49
C LYS A 228 -5.53 -2.84 9.61
N ASP A 229 -4.63 -3.68 10.12
CA ASP A 229 -4.94 -4.74 11.10
C ASP A 229 -6.05 -5.69 10.63
N ILE A 230 -6.08 -5.95 9.32
CA ILE A 230 -7.03 -6.88 8.70
C ILE A 230 -6.26 -8.17 8.39
N PRO A 231 -6.77 -9.36 8.78
CA PRO A 231 -6.13 -10.61 8.41
C PRO A 231 -6.08 -10.73 6.88
N LEU A 232 -4.98 -11.29 6.38
CA LEU A 232 -4.91 -11.62 4.95
C LEU A 232 -6.01 -12.64 4.62
N PRO A 233 -6.68 -12.53 3.46
CA PRO A 233 -7.67 -13.51 3.08
C PRO A 233 -7.05 -14.92 3.03
N PRO A 234 -7.76 -16.00 3.41
CA PRO A 234 -7.19 -17.36 3.49
C PRO A 234 -6.58 -17.89 2.18
N HIS A 235 -6.99 -17.36 1.03
CA HIS A 235 -6.38 -17.70 -0.25
C HIS A 235 -4.99 -17.04 -0.43
N TYR A 236 -4.73 -15.88 0.17
CA TYR A 236 -3.41 -15.24 0.21
C TYR A 236 -2.42 -15.99 1.10
N GLU A 237 -2.84 -16.55 2.24
CA GLU A 237 -1.96 -17.29 3.14
C GLU A 237 -1.39 -18.55 2.50
N ARG A 238 -2.23 -19.33 1.80
CA ARG A 238 -1.79 -20.48 0.99
C ARG A 238 -0.79 -20.09 -0.09
N TRP A 239 -0.90 -18.87 -0.61
CA TRP A 239 0.02 -18.32 -1.60
C TRP A 239 1.33 -17.84 -1.00
N ARG A 240 1.34 -17.27 0.20
CA ARG A 240 2.56 -16.89 0.91
C ARG A 240 3.51 -18.07 1.05
N GLU A 241 2.99 -19.26 1.36
CA GLU A 241 3.79 -20.48 1.40
C GLU A 241 4.35 -20.86 0.03
N THR A 242 3.57 -20.67 -1.03
CA THR A 242 3.96 -20.98 -2.42
C THR A 242 5.04 -20.02 -2.92
N VAL A 243 4.90 -18.71 -2.65
CA VAL A 243 5.91 -17.70 -2.99
C VAL A 243 7.19 -17.91 -2.19
N LYS A 244 7.12 -18.25 -0.90
CA LYS A 244 8.31 -18.62 -0.11
C LYS A 244 9.05 -19.81 -0.72
N LYS A 245 8.32 -20.87 -1.12
CA LYS A 245 8.91 -22.02 -1.81
C LYS A 245 9.55 -21.59 -3.14
N TYR A 246 8.89 -20.73 -3.90
CA TYR A 246 9.44 -20.19 -5.14
C TYR A 246 10.71 -19.37 -4.90
N GLU A 247 10.72 -18.44 -3.93
CA GLU A 247 11.90 -17.65 -3.59
C GLU A 247 13.09 -18.52 -3.21
N GLN A 248 12.84 -19.59 -2.44
CA GLN A 248 13.88 -20.55 -2.06
C GLN A 248 14.46 -21.25 -3.31
N LEU A 249 13.59 -21.70 -4.22
CA LEU A 249 14.00 -22.33 -5.48
C LEU A 249 14.74 -21.35 -6.40
N TYR A 250 14.26 -20.11 -6.50
CA TYR A 250 14.87 -19.04 -7.28
C TYR A 250 16.28 -18.71 -6.73
N LYS A 251 16.39 -18.46 -5.42
CA LYS A 251 17.68 -18.20 -4.75
C LYS A 251 18.63 -19.37 -4.94
N ALA A 252 18.19 -20.61 -4.79
CA ALA A 252 19.02 -21.80 -5.03
C ALA A 252 19.51 -21.87 -6.50
N HIS A 253 18.65 -21.60 -7.48
CA HIS A 253 19.00 -21.65 -8.90
C HIS A 253 20.01 -20.56 -9.32
N TYR A 254 19.85 -19.34 -8.80
CA TYR A 254 20.70 -18.20 -9.17
C TYR A 254 21.96 -18.05 -8.30
N SER A 255 21.99 -18.62 -7.10
CA SER A 255 23.21 -18.71 -6.28
C SER A 255 24.14 -19.84 -6.72
N ALA A 256 23.64 -20.78 -7.54
CA ALA A 256 24.40 -21.89 -8.11
C ALA A 256 25.04 -21.57 -9.47
N LYS A 257 24.81 -20.38 -10.05
CA LYS A 257 25.51 -19.95 -11.28
C LYS A 257 26.86 -19.33 -10.90
N PRO A 258 28.01 -19.87 -11.36
CA PRO A 258 29.30 -19.24 -11.12
C PRO A 258 29.32 -17.87 -11.81
N SER A 259 29.88 -16.87 -11.15
CA SER A 259 30.16 -15.55 -11.73
C SER A 259 30.82 -15.72 -13.10
N GLN A 260 30.18 -15.26 -14.17
CA GLN A 260 30.83 -15.14 -15.47
C GLN A 260 32.05 -14.23 -15.29
N LYS A 261 33.25 -14.84 -15.36
CA LYS A 261 34.52 -14.11 -15.37
C LYS A 261 34.44 -13.04 -16.46
N ARG A 262 34.63 -11.77 -16.08
CA ARG A 262 34.98 -10.68 -16.99
C ARG A 262 36.14 -11.14 -17.87
N TYR A 263 35.89 -11.36 -19.16
CA TYR A 263 36.96 -11.36 -20.15
C TYR A 263 37.48 -9.92 -20.23
N ARG A 264 38.56 -9.62 -19.50
CA ARG A 264 39.39 -8.45 -19.78
C ARG A 264 40.35 -8.85 -20.88
N GLY A 265 40.13 -8.32 -22.08
CA GLY A 265 41.16 -8.26 -23.11
C GLY A 265 42.38 -7.53 -22.55
N GLY A 266 43.54 -8.12 -22.79
CA GLY A 266 44.84 -7.52 -22.51
C GLY A 266 45.76 -7.83 -23.67
N ASN A 267 45.92 -6.85 -24.57
CA ASN A 267 47.15 -6.68 -25.33
C ASN A 267 48.32 -6.67 -24.36
N ASN A 268 49.44 -7.31 -24.73
CA ASN A 268 50.74 -6.69 -24.60
C ASN A 268 51.75 -7.35 -25.54
N HIS A 269 52.42 -6.48 -26.30
CA HIS A 269 53.66 -6.72 -27.01
C HIS A 269 54.76 -7.19 -26.05
N SER A 270 55.57 -8.13 -26.52
CA SER A 270 57.05 -8.13 -26.48
C SER A 270 57.53 -9.20 -27.46
#